data_AF-A0A8H6PJF9-F1
#
_entry.id   AF-A0A8H6PJF9-F1
#
_cell.length_a   1.000
_cell.length_b   1.000
_cell.length_c   1.000
_cell.angle_alpha   90.00
_cell.angle_beta   90.00
_cell.angle_gamma   90.00
#
_symmetry.space_group_name_H-M   'P 1'
#
loop_
_entity.id
_entity.type
_entity.pdbx_description
1 polymer ?
#
loop_
_entity_poly.entity_id
_entity_poly.type
_entity_poly.pdbx_seq_one_letter_code
_entity_poly.pdbx_strand_id
1 'polypeptide(L)'
;MHSTSLTEGTSSGQSALQLHIDELSSLPLHDTIQSLVHLLPELTPSITATGERLVAHPTYEGTGKLDDLGRLYLLAADRCTREHASFKTRLLHISLDSMIEALYASSQEQLQKGMADGSVHLPPRLDQGCACCNGEPAAVILCGFHEGNALFFWEDEYKAFWGEEGSRGGRSGLGETWIMASREQVERAMAREEASAIPSML
;
A
#
# COMPACT_ATOMS: atom_id res chain seq x y z
N MET A 1 2.50 44.88 -34.45
CA MET A 1 3.52 43.85 -34.13
C MET A 1 3.41 43.56 -32.65
N HIS A 2 2.66 42.52 -32.30
CA HIS A 2 2.44 42.10 -30.92
C HIS A 2 3.61 41.21 -30.49
N SER A 3 4.43 41.69 -29.56
CA SER A 3 5.35 40.84 -28.80
C SER A 3 4.65 40.39 -27.53
N THR A 4 4.01 39.23 -27.59
CA THR A 4 3.65 38.44 -26.41
C THR A 4 4.89 37.64 -26.01
N SER A 5 5.58 38.10 -24.97
CA SER A 5 6.59 37.32 -24.26
C SER A 5 5.85 36.26 -23.44
N LEU A 6 5.91 35.01 -23.89
CA LEU A 6 5.55 33.86 -23.08
C LEU A 6 6.72 33.62 -22.12
N THR A 7 6.55 34.03 -20.87
CA THR A 7 7.37 33.53 -19.78
C THR A 7 7.02 32.06 -19.57
N GLU A 8 7.92 31.18 -19.99
CA GLU A 8 7.97 29.80 -19.56
C GLU A 8 8.12 29.78 -18.03
N GLY A 9 7.01 29.52 -17.35
CA GLY A 9 7.00 29.22 -15.93
C GLY A 9 7.34 27.75 -15.75
N THR A 10 8.59 27.47 -15.40
CA THR A 10 8.96 26.26 -14.66
C THR A 10 8.21 26.26 -13.33
N SER A 11 7.13 25.49 -13.24
CA SER A 11 6.49 25.13 -11.98
C SER A 11 6.49 23.61 -11.89
N SER A 12 7.18 23.05 -10.90
CA SER A 12 7.03 21.65 -10.50
C SER A 12 5.62 21.48 -9.91
N GLY A 13 4.62 21.32 -10.79
CA GLY A 13 3.19 21.36 -10.49
C GLY A 13 2.63 20.08 -9.87
N GLN A 14 3.28 19.54 -8.84
CA GLN A 14 2.70 18.47 -8.03
C GLN A 14 1.63 19.06 -7.08
N SER A 15 0.51 18.35 -6.92
CA SER A 15 -0.57 18.74 -6.01
C SER A 15 -0.15 18.59 -4.55
N ALA A 16 -0.85 19.27 -3.63
CA ALA A 16 -0.60 19.13 -2.20
C ALA A 16 -0.80 17.68 -1.73
N LEU A 17 -1.80 16.98 -2.26
CA LEU A 17 -2.02 15.56 -1.96
C LEU A 17 -0.87 14.69 -2.47
N GLN A 18 -0.35 14.94 -3.68
CA GLN A 18 0.78 14.17 -4.21
C GLN A 18 2.04 14.40 -3.38
N LEU A 19 2.36 15.65 -3.04
CA LEU A 19 3.50 15.96 -2.18
C LEU A 19 3.39 15.24 -0.84
N HIS A 20 2.19 15.22 -0.24
CA HIS A 20 1.95 14.49 0.99
C HIS A 20 2.21 12.98 0.83
N ILE A 21 1.71 12.35 -0.24
CA ILE A 21 1.95 10.92 -0.54
C ILE A 21 3.44 10.65 -0.71
N ASP A 22 4.16 11.49 -1.45
CA ASP A 22 5.60 11.35 -1.71
C ASP A 22 6.40 11.41 -0.39
N GLU A 23 6.04 12.32 0.51
CA GLU A 23 6.68 12.51 1.82
C GLU A 23 6.53 11.29 2.73
N LEU A 24 5.41 10.53 2.66
CA LEU A 24 5.17 9.35 3.51
C LEU A 24 6.25 8.27 3.35
N SER A 25 6.89 8.20 2.18
CA SER A 25 7.96 7.24 1.90
C SER A 25 9.22 7.45 2.77
N SER A 26 9.40 8.66 3.29
CA SER A 26 10.54 9.04 4.13
C SER A 26 10.32 8.82 5.63
N LEU A 27 9.09 8.49 6.02
CA LEU A 27 8.72 8.34 7.44
C LEU A 27 9.17 6.98 8.01
N PRO A 28 9.36 6.91 9.35
CA PRO A 28 9.43 5.63 10.05
C PRO A 28 8.20 4.76 9.73
N LEU A 29 8.41 3.45 9.64
CA LEU A 29 7.37 2.52 9.16
C LEU A 29 6.04 2.66 9.92
N HIS A 30 6.10 2.77 11.24
CA HIS A 30 4.89 2.92 12.06
C HIS A 30 4.11 4.19 11.70
N ASP A 31 4.83 5.30 11.49
CA ASP A 31 4.25 6.59 11.15
C ASP A 31 3.69 6.57 9.72
N THR A 32 4.39 5.96 8.77
CA THR A 32 3.86 5.71 7.41
C THR A 32 2.52 4.97 7.48
N ILE A 33 2.44 3.87 8.24
CA ILE A 33 1.21 3.08 8.36
C ILE A 33 0.10 3.86 9.07
N GLN A 34 0.41 4.61 10.13
CA GLN A 34 -0.57 5.49 10.79
C GLN A 34 -1.11 6.56 9.84
N SER A 35 -0.25 7.20 9.04
CA SER A 35 -0.69 8.17 8.04
C SER A 35 -1.61 7.53 7.00
N LEU A 36 -1.31 6.29 6.55
CA LEU A 36 -2.19 5.55 5.64
C LEU A 36 -3.57 5.25 6.27
N VAL A 37 -3.61 4.88 7.55
CA VAL A 37 -4.87 4.66 8.30
C VAL A 37 -5.76 5.90 8.31
N HIS A 38 -5.15 7.08 8.44
CA HIS A 38 -5.89 8.33 8.43
C HIS A 38 -6.29 8.78 7.01
N LEU A 39 -5.43 8.53 6.02
CA LEU A 39 -5.63 9.01 4.65
C LEU A 39 -6.65 8.16 3.88
N LEU A 40 -6.47 6.83 3.87
CA LEU A 40 -7.21 5.92 2.97
C LEU A 40 -8.75 6.02 3.08
N PRO A 41 -9.36 6.13 4.28
CA PRO A 41 -10.82 6.14 4.41
C PRO A 41 -11.53 7.31 3.72
N GLU A 42 -10.83 8.42 3.49
CA GLU A 42 -11.41 9.65 2.95
C GLU A 42 -11.08 9.87 1.46
N LEU A 43 -10.34 8.93 0.84
CA LEU A 43 -9.97 9.05 -0.57
C LEU A 43 -11.13 8.71 -1.50
N THR A 44 -11.31 9.56 -2.51
CA THR A 44 -12.24 9.32 -3.62
C THR A 44 -11.44 9.05 -4.90
N PRO A 45 -11.55 7.86 -5.52
CA PRO A 45 -10.81 7.54 -6.74
C PRO A 45 -11.44 8.17 -7.98
N SER A 46 -10.61 8.49 -8.98
CA SER A 46 -11.01 8.90 -10.32
C SER A 46 -10.07 8.33 -11.39
N ILE A 47 -10.51 8.38 -12.65
CA ILE A 47 -9.74 7.91 -13.83
C ILE A 47 -9.58 9.05 -14.83
N THR A 48 -8.38 9.23 -15.35
CA THR A 48 -8.12 10.18 -16.45
C THR A 48 -8.54 9.60 -17.80
N ALA A 49 -8.66 10.45 -18.82
CA ALA A 49 -8.93 10.02 -20.19
C ALA A 49 -7.87 9.05 -20.77
N THR A 50 -6.69 8.97 -20.16
CA THR A 50 -5.61 8.02 -20.54
C THR A 50 -5.55 6.79 -19.64
N GLY A 51 -6.48 6.64 -18.69
CA GLY A 51 -6.56 5.50 -17.79
C GLY A 51 -5.68 5.59 -16.53
N GLU A 52 -5.09 6.75 -16.24
CA GLU A 52 -4.34 6.95 -14.99
C GLU A 52 -5.29 6.99 -13.81
N ARG A 53 -4.93 6.28 -12.72
CA ARG A 53 -5.71 6.23 -11.48
C ARG A 53 -5.30 7.34 -10.56
N LEU A 54 -6.24 8.22 -10.23
CA LEU A 54 -6.05 9.33 -9.31
C LEU A 54 -6.93 9.15 -8.07
N VAL A 55 -6.58 9.88 -7.01
CA VAL A 55 -7.38 10.02 -5.80
C VAL A 55 -7.46 11.50 -5.40
N ALA A 56 -8.59 11.88 -4.83
CA ALA A 56 -8.78 13.17 -4.17
C ALA A 56 -9.08 12.94 -2.69
N HIS A 57 -8.74 13.93 -1.85
CA HIS A 57 -9.01 13.94 -0.41
C HIS A 57 -9.68 15.27 -0.05
N PRO A 58 -10.66 15.31 0.87
CA PRO A 58 -11.40 16.54 1.17
C PRO A 58 -10.55 17.68 1.74
N THR A 59 -9.43 17.37 2.39
CA THR A 59 -8.55 18.36 3.03
C THR A 59 -7.35 18.79 2.18
N TYR A 60 -7.01 18.04 1.13
CA TYR A 60 -5.83 18.33 0.31
C TYR A 60 -6.26 18.88 -1.06
N GLU A 61 -5.64 19.97 -1.49
CA GLU A 61 -5.90 20.50 -2.83
C GLU A 61 -5.26 19.62 -3.92
N GLY A 62 -6.02 19.40 -4.99
CA GLY A 62 -5.62 18.62 -6.15
C GLY A 62 -5.72 17.10 -5.94
N THR A 63 -5.08 16.34 -6.81
CA THR A 63 -5.16 14.87 -6.85
C THR A 63 -3.80 14.22 -6.67
N GLY A 64 -3.76 13.08 -5.97
CA GLY A 64 -2.61 12.19 -5.92
C GLY A 64 -2.77 11.00 -6.87
N LYS A 65 -1.67 10.33 -7.20
CA LYS A 65 -1.68 9.09 -7.99
C LYS A 65 -1.98 7.90 -7.09
N LEU A 66 -3.03 7.14 -7.42
CA LEU A 66 -3.41 5.96 -6.66
C LEU A 66 -2.33 4.87 -6.74
N ASP A 67 -1.62 4.76 -7.86
CA ASP A 67 -0.55 3.77 -8.03
C ASP A 67 0.67 4.09 -7.16
N ASP A 68 1.01 5.36 -6.94
CA ASP A 68 2.09 5.74 -6.02
C ASP A 68 1.72 5.39 -4.58
N LEU A 69 0.48 5.68 -4.18
CA LEU A 69 -0.07 5.30 -2.88
C LEU A 69 -0.12 3.77 -2.69
N GLY A 70 -0.56 3.03 -3.72
CA GLY A 70 -0.58 1.57 -3.69
C GLY A 70 0.82 0.97 -3.57
N ARG A 71 1.80 1.55 -4.27
CA ARG A 71 3.21 1.15 -4.13
C ARG A 71 3.72 1.39 -2.71
N LEU A 72 3.41 2.55 -2.13
CA LEU A 72 3.77 2.86 -0.73
C LEU A 72 3.16 1.85 0.24
N TYR A 73 1.87 1.54 0.09
CA TYR A 73 1.17 0.55 0.92
C TYR A 73 1.80 -0.85 0.80
N LEU A 74 2.12 -1.30 -0.42
CA LEU A 74 2.78 -2.59 -0.66
C LEU A 74 4.20 -2.64 -0.07
N LEU A 75 4.96 -1.55 -0.23
CA LEU A 75 6.29 -1.43 0.36
C LEU A 75 6.24 -1.42 1.89
N ALA A 76 5.25 -0.79 2.51
CA ALA A 76 5.08 -0.83 3.97
C ALA A 76 4.86 -2.26 4.48
N ALA A 77 4.18 -3.12 3.72
CA ALA A 77 4.02 -4.53 4.07
C ALA A 77 5.36 -5.29 4.06
N ASP A 78 6.18 -5.08 3.02
CA ASP A 78 7.52 -5.68 2.93
C ASP A 78 8.44 -5.17 4.05
N ARG A 79 8.41 -3.86 4.31
CA ARG A 79 9.14 -3.22 5.42
C ARG A 79 8.76 -3.81 6.77
N CYS A 80 7.52 -4.23 7.00
CA CYS A 80 7.14 -4.91 8.25
C CYS A 80 8.02 -6.13 8.54
N THR A 81 8.35 -6.90 7.50
CA THR A 81 9.22 -8.07 7.64
C THR A 81 10.69 -7.65 7.79
N ARG A 82 11.17 -6.74 6.92
CA ARG A 82 12.58 -6.34 6.88
C ARG A 82 13.04 -5.53 8.10
N GLU A 83 12.13 -4.76 8.69
CA GLU A 83 12.41 -3.91 9.86
C GLU A 83 12.00 -4.58 11.18
N HIS A 84 11.62 -5.87 11.16
CA HIS A 84 11.13 -6.60 12.34
C HIS A 84 10.03 -5.83 13.09
N ALA A 85 9.02 -5.36 12.35
CA ALA A 85 7.99 -4.50 12.90
C ALA A 85 7.21 -5.20 14.02
N SER A 86 6.78 -4.41 15.01
CA SER A 86 5.97 -4.91 16.12
C SER A 86 4.66 -5.52 15.65
N PHE A 87 4.11 -6.46 16.43
CA PHE A 87 2.81 -7.06 16.15
C PHE A 87 1.71 -6.02 15.95
N LYS A 88 1.68 -4.97 16.77
CA LYS A 88 0.74 -3.85 16.63
C LYS A 88 0.84 -3.17 15.26
N THR A 89 2.05 -2.92 14.78
CA THR A 89 2.27 -2.26 13.48
C THR A 89 1.80 -3.14 12.32
N ARG A 90 2.09 -4.44 12.39
CA ARG A 90 1.65 -5.43 11.39
C ARG A 90 0.14 -5.55 11.34
N LEU A 91 -0.51 -5.63 12.51
CA LEU A 91 -1.98 -5.68 12.62
C LEU A 91 -2.63 -4.39 12.11
N LEU A 92 -2.01 -3.24 12.35
CA LEU A 92 -2.48 -1.97 11.82
C LEU A 92 -2.40 -1.94 10.29
N HIS A 93 -1.32 -2.43 9.70
CA HIS A 93 -1.17 -2.50 8.24
C HIS A 93 -2.26 -3.36 7.59
N ILE A 94 -2.46 -4.60 8.07
CA ILE A 94 -3.48 -5.50 7.47
C ILE A 94 -4.92 -5.00 7.65
N SER A 95 -5.16 -4.06 8.56
CA SER A 95 -6.47 -3.42 8.71
C SER A 95 -6.84 -2.56 7.49
N LEU A 96 -5.86 -2.24 6.64
CA LEU A 96 -6.00 -1.44 5.43
C LEU A 96 -6.29 -2.28 4.18
N ASP A 97 -6.13 -3.61 4.23
CA ASP A 97 -6.20 -4.50 3.06
C ASP A 97 -7.51 -4.34 2.28
N SER A 98 -8.64 -4.28 2.99
CA SER A 98 -9.95 -4.09 2.37
C SER A 98 -10.18 -2.67 1.86
N MET A 99 -9.59 -1.66 2.52
CA MET A 99 -9.73 -0.27 2.12
C MET A 99 -8.97 0.01 0.83
N ILE A 100 -7.72 -0.44 0.73
CA ILE A 100 -6.93 -0.26 -0.48
C ILE A 100 -7.54 -1.06 -1.64
N GLU A 101 -8.01 -2.28 -1.39
CA GLU A 101 -8.71 -3.08 -2.41
C GLU A 101 -9.96 -2.35 -2.91
N ALA A 102 -10.77 -1.76 -2.03
CA ALA A 102 -11.96 -1.02 -2.41
C ALA A 102 -11.65 0.19 -3.31
N LEU A 103 -10.55 0.92 -3.05
CA LEU A 103 -10.11 2.03 -3.91
C LEU A 103 -9.73 1.54 -5.32
N TYR A 104 -9.01 0.42 -5.41
CA TYR A 104 -8.64 -0.17 -6.70
C TYR A 104 -9.83 -0.78 -7.43
N ALA A 105 -10.74 -1.43 -6.73
CA ALA A 105 -11.97 -1.97 -7.30
C ALA A 105 -12.85 -0.85 -7.86
N SER A 106 -13.06 0.23 -7.10
CA SER A 106 -13.84 1.38 -7.55
C SER A 106 -13.21 2.06 -8.77
N SER A 107 -11.89 2.30 -8.75
CA SER A 107 -11.21 2.85 -9.93
C SER A 107 -11.22 1.91 -11.13
N GLN A 108 -11.23 0.59 -10.92
CA GLN A 108 -11.34 -0.41 -11.99
C GLN A 108 -12.72 -0.37 -12.65
N GLU A 109 -13.78 -0.22 -11.87
CA GLU A 109 -15.13 -0.04 -12.42
C GLU A 109 -15.24 1.25 -13.25
N GLN A 110 -14.67 2.35 -12.76
CA GLN A 110 -14.63 3.62 -13.50
C GLN A 110 -13.88 3.48 -14.82
N LEU A 111 -12.72 2.80 -14.80
CA LEU A 111 -11.94 2.52 -16.00
C LEU A 111 -12.74 1.72 -17.02
N GLN A 112 -13.41 0.63 -16.59
CA GLN A 112 -14.23 -0.20 -17.48
C GLN A 112 -15.40 0.58 -18.09
N LYS A 113 -16.08 1.42 -17.30
CA LYS A 113 -17.15 2.28 -17.79
C LYS A 113 -16.62 3.28 -18.82
N GLY A 114 -15.51 3.95 -18.53
CA GLY A 114 -14.90 4.94 -19.42
C GLY A 114 -14.38 4.33 -20.73
N MET A 115 -13.90 3.09 -20.70
CA MET A 115 -13.54 2.36 -21.92
C MET A 115 -14.78 1.97 -22.74
N ALA A 116 -15.89 1.61 -22.07
CA ALA A 116 -17.12 1.22 -22.74
C ALA A 116 -17.86 2.39 -23.39
N ASP A 117 -17.83 3.58 -22.76
CA ASP A 117 -18.46 4.80 -23.30
C ASP A 117 -17.53 5.64 -24.20
N GLY A 118 -16.24 5.27 -24.27
CA GLY A 118 -15.24 5.92 -25.11
C GLY A 118 -14.64 7.19 -24.50
N SER A 119 -14.89 7.51 -23.23
CA SER A 119 -14.23 8.62 -22.52
C SER A 119 -12.79 8.31 -22.10
N VAL A 120 -12.40 7.03 -22.08
CA VAL A 120 -11.04 6.59 -21.75
C VAL A 120 -10.41 5.84 -22.91
N HIS A 121 -9.22 6.30 -23.31
CA HIS A 121 -8.37 5.70 -24.33
C HIS A 121 -7.02 5.34 -23.73
N LEU A 122 -6.79 4.05 -23.55
CA LEU A 122 -5.53 3.56 -23.00
C LEU A 122 -4.39 3.75 -24.02
N PRO A 123 -3.22 4.23 -23.58
CA PRO A 123 -2.03 4.19 -24.42
C PRO A 123 -1.65 2.74 -24.74
N PRO A 124 -0.91 2.50 -25.84
CA PRO A 124 -0.38 1.17 -26.14
C PRO A 124 0.46 0.66 -24.97
N ARG A 125 0.28 -0.61 -24.57
CA ARG A 125 1.18 -1.25 -23.61
C ARG A 125 2.57 -1.39 -24.25
N LEU A 126 3.57 -0.84 -23.58
CA LEU A 126 4.96 -0.87 -24.01
C LEU A 126 5.73 -2.05 -23.38
N ASP A 127 5.18 -2.65 -22.32
CA ASP A 127 5.78 -3.77 -21.59
C ASP A 127 5.13 -5.11 -21.98
N GLN A 128 5.95 -6.16 -22.02
CA GLN A 128 5.52 -7.53 -22.36
C GLN A 128 5.48 -8.46 -21.13
N GLY A 129 5.62 -7.92 -19.92
CA GLY A 129 5.69 -8.68 -18.68
C GLY A 129 4.31 -8.93 -18.03
N CYS A 130 4.27 -9.85 -17.07
CA CYS A 130 3.12 -9.97 -16.19
C CYS A 130 3.11 -8.80 -15.19
N ALA A 131 2.08 -7.95 -15.27
CA ALA A 131 1.92 -6.78 -14.39
C ALA A 131 2.03 -7.11 -12.90
N CYS A 132 1.46 -8.25 -12.46
CA CYS A 132 1.58 -8.71 -11.07
C CYS A 132 3.04 -9.03 -10.70
N CYS A 133 3.79 -9.66 -11.61
CA CYS A 133 5.20 -9.99 -11.39
C CYS A 133 6.10 -8.74 -11.41
N ASN A 134 5.71 -7.70 -12.15
CA ASN A 134 6.38 -6.40 -12.15
C ASN A 134 6.06 -5.57 -10.89
N GLY A 135 5.15 -6.04 -10.04
CA GLY A 135 4.72 -5.33 -8.84
C GLY A 135 3.86 -4.10 -9.17
N GLU A 136 3.13 -4.10 -10.29
CA GLU A 136 2.17 -3.04 -10.59
C GLU A 136 1.06 -3.04 -9.53
N PRO A 137 0.86 -1.93 -8.78
CA PRO A 137 -0.08 -1.90 -7.67
C PRO A 137 -1.49 -2.34 -8.04
N ALA A 138 -2.02 -1.84 -9.16
CA ALA A 138 -3.35 -2.24 -9.64
C ALA A 138 -3.47 -3.74 -9.87
N ALA A 139 -2.44 -4.38 -10.45
CA ALA A 139 -2.46 -5.81 -10.72
C ALA A 139 -2.28 -6.64 -9.45
N VAL A 140 -1.35 -6.25 -8.57
CA VAL A 140 -1.09 -6.93 -7.30
C VAL A 140 -2.31 -6.89 -6.38
N ILE A 141 -2.92 -5.72 -6.23
CA ILE A 141 -4.03 -5.48 -5.30
C ILE A 141 -5.32 -6.11 -5.82
N LEU A 142 -5.66 -5.91 -7.10
CA LEU A 142 -6.89 -6.50 -7.68
C LEU A 142 -6.84 -8.04 -7.79
N CYS A 143 -5.65 -8.64 -7.76
CA CYS A 143 -5.50 -10.10 -7.70
C CYS A 143 -5.43 -10.65 -6.26
N GLY A 144 -5.53 -9.80 -5.22
CA GLY A 144 -5.48 -10.22 -3.82
C GLY A 144 -4.08 -10.62 -3.33
N PHE A 145 -3.01 -10.32 -4.09
CA PHE A 145 -1.65 -10.68 -3.69
C PHE A 145 -1.05 -9.79 -2.60
N HIS A 146 -1.77 -8.71 -2.22
CA HIS A 146 -1.41 -7.85 -1.10
C HIS A 146 -1.82 -8.42 0.26
N GLU A 147 -2.89 -9.21 0.31
CA GLU A 147 -3.56 -9.63 1.55
C GLU A 147 -2.59 -10.28 2.54
N GLY A 148 -2.57 -9.74 3.76
CA GLY A 148 -1.77 -10.30 4.86
C GLY A 148 -0.25 -10.18 4.69
N ASN A 149 0.26 -9.44 3.69
CA ASN A 149 1.70 -9.36 3.44
C ASN A 149 2.51 -8.82 4.63
N ALA A 150 1.92 -7.99 5.50
CA ALA A 150 2.59 -7.53 6.71
C ALA A 150 2.73 -8.61 7.80
N LEU A 151 2.12 -9.79 7.62
CA LEU A 151 2.22 -10.94 8.52
C LEU A 151 3.29 -11.96 8.12
N PHE A 152 4.13 -11.63 7.14
CA PHE A 152 5.34 -12.39 6.88
C PHE A 152 6.40 -12.11 7.95
N PHE A 153 7.01 -13.17 8.45
CA PHE A 153 8.14 -13.14 9.37
C PHE A 153 9.30 -13.89 8.72
N TRP A 154 10.53 -13.55 9.11
CA TRP A 154 11.65 -14.44 8.80
C TRP A 154 11.40 -15.81 9.42
N GLU A 155 11.90 -16.88 8.78
CA GLU A 155 11.64 -18.25 9.24
C GLU A 155 12.08 -18.49 10.70
N ASP A 156 13.24 -17.96 11.09
CA ASP A 156 13.76 -18.04 12.45
C ASP A 156 12.93 -17.22 13.45
N GLU A 157 12.52 -16.02 13.06
CA GLU A 157 11.62 -15.15 13.84
C GLU A 157 10.26 -15.83 14.07
N TYR A 158 9.67 -16.42 13.02
CA TYR A 158 8.42 -17.17 13.12
C TYR A 158 8.56 -18.34 14.11
N LYS A 159 9.62 -19.13 13.98
CA LYS A 159 9.90 -20.27 14.86
C LYS A 159 10.15 -19.83 16.31
N ALA A 160 10.75 -18.67 16.53
CA ALA A 160 10.94 -18.13 17.87
C ALA A 160 9.61 -17.79 18.56
N PHE A 161 8.63 -17.27 17.83
CA PHE A 161 7.32 -16.91 18.39
C PHE A 161 6.34 -18.09 18.51
N TRP A 162 6.30 -18.97 17.50
CA TRP A 162 5.25 -20.00 17.40
C TRP A 162 5.78 -21.44 17.28
N GLY A 163 7.10 -21.65 17.22
CA GLY A 163 7.69 -22.97 17.07
C GLY A 163 7.21 -23.68 15.81
N GLU A 164 6.59 -24.84 15.99
CA GLU A 164 6.06 -25.68 14.90
C GLU A 164 4.56 -25.47 14.66
N GLU A 165 3.96 -24.40 15.18
CA GLU A 165 2.55 -24.08 14.92
C GLU A 165 2.33 -23.81 13.42
N GLY A 166 1.24 -24.36 12.86
CA GLY A 166 0.94 -24.27 11.43
C GLY A 166 0.82 -22.82 10.93
N SER A 167 1.38 -22.54 9.76
CA SER A 167 1.37 -21.21 9.14
C SER A 167 0.27 -21.06 8.09
N ARG A 168 0.01 -19.82 7.68
CA ARG A 168 -0.94 -19.50 6.60
C ARG A 168 -0.35 -19.71 5.21
N GLY A 169 0.97 -19.77 5.10
CA GLY A 169 1.72 -19.92 3.87
C GLY A 169 3.19 -19.54 4.06
N GLY A 170 3.93 -19.51 2.97
CA GLY A 170 5.33 -19.12 2.96
C GLY A 170 5.76 -18.59 1.59
N ARG A 171 6.84 -17.83 1.58
CA ARG A 171 7.52 -17.35 0.37
C ARG A 171 9.00 -17.68 0.50
N SER A 172 9.61 -18.08 -0.61
CA SER A 172 11.05 -18.30 -0.68
C SER A 172 11.62 -17.65 -1.94
N GLY A 173 12.76 -16.99 -1.81
CA GLY A 173 13.44 -16.33 -2.93
C GLY A 173 14.82 -15.84 -2.53
N LEU A 174 15.80 -15.90 -3.44
CA LEU A 174 17.17 -15.39 -3.22
C LEU A 174 17.88 -15.92 -1.95
N GLY A 175 17.52 -17.13 -1.50
CA GLY A 175 18.08 -17.73 -0.27
C GLY A 175 17.36 -17.33 1.02
N GLU A 176 16.30 -16.52 0.91
CA GLU A 176 15.48 -16.05 2.00
C GLU A 176 14.17 -16.85 2.04
N THR A 177 13.70 -17.18 3.25
CA THR A 177 12.40 -17.82 3.48
C THR A 177 11.62 -17.00 4.50
N TRP A 178 10.39 -16.67 4.14
CA TRP A 178 9.44 -15.98 5.00
C TRP A 178 8.21 -16.84 5.23
N ILE A 179 7.72 -16.86 6.46
CA ILE A 179 6.54 -17.61 6.88
C ILE A 179 5.44 -16.62 7.26
N MET A 180 4.25 -16.82 6.71
CA MET A 180 3.10 -15.98 7.01
C MET A 180 2.36 -16.52 8.25
N ALA A 181 2.28 -15.71 9.30
CA ALA A 181 1.43 -15.99 10.44
C ALA A 181 -0.05 -15.67 10.14
N SER A 182 -0.96 -16.30 10.86
CA SER A 182 -2.37 -15.89 10.89
C SER A 182 -2.54 -14.61 11.72
N ARG A 183 -3.62 -13.89 11.46
CA ARG A 183 -4.00 -12.73 12.27
C ARG A 183 -4.14 -13.10 13.75
N GLU A 184 -4.76 -14.25 14.03
CA GLU A 184 -4.99 -14.76 15.39
C GLU A 184 -3.67 -15.15 16.07
N GLN A 185 -2.69 -15.66 15.32
CA GLN A 185 -1.35 -15.94 15.85
C GLN A 185 -0.67 -14.65 16.33
N VAL A 186 -0.75 -13.59 15.53
CA VAL A 186 -0.17 -12.28 15.85
C VAL A 186 -0.91 -11.59 17.00
N GLU A 187 -2.25 -11.62 17.02
CA GLU A 187 -3.05 -11.07 18.12
C GLU A 187 -2.75 -11.78 19.46
N ARG A 188 -2.63 -13.11 19.45
CA ARG A 188 -2.25 -13.87 20.66
C ARG A 188 -0.83 -13.56 21.11
N ALA A 189 0.11 -13.38 20.18
CA ALA A 189 1.49 -13.05 20.52
C ALA A 189 1.58 -11.65 21.14
N MET A 190 0.91 -10.66 20.55
CA MET A 190 0.80 -9.30 21.08
C MET A 190 0.23 -9.27 22.50
N ALA A 191 -0.86 -10.01 22.75
CA ALA A 191 -1.45 -10.09 24.10
C ALA A 191 -0.50 -10.71 25.15
N ARG A 192 0.35 -11.66 24.75
CA ARG A 192 1.38 -12.23 25.64
C ARG A 192 2.51 -11.25 25.94
N GLU A 193 2.95 -10.49 24.93
CA GLU A 193 3.95 -9.43 25.12
C GLU A 193 3.44 -8.35 26.06
N GLU A 194 2.21 -7.88 25.87
CA GLU A 194 1.58 -6.87 26.74
C GLU A 194 1.44 -7.38 28.17
N ALA A 195 1.00 -8.63 28.37
CA ALA A 195 0.91 -9.24 29.69
C ALA A 195 2.28 -9.42 30.36
N SER A 196 3.32 -9.72 29.58
CA SER A 196 4.70 -9.93 30.08
C SER A 196 5.43 -8.61 30.33
N ALA A 197 5.03 -7.52 29.68
CA ALA A 197 5.51 -6.16 29.95
C ALA A 197 4.91 -5.54 31.23
N ILE A 198 3.93 -6.22 31.84
CA ILE A 198 3.37 -5.90 33.15
C ILE A 198 3.97 -6.85 34.22
N PRO A 199 5.22 -6.66 34.69
CA PRO A 199 5.59 -7.15 36.02
C PRO A 199 6.11 -6.04 36.95
N SER A 200 5.52 -5.99 38.15
CA SER A 200 6.00 -5.31 39.38
C SER A 200 5.67 -3.82 39.58
N MET A 201 4.38 -3.44 39.59
CA MET A 201 3.91 -2.24 40.33
C MET A 201 2.85 -2.58 41.40
N LEU A 202 2.89 -3.79 41.95
CA LEU A 202 2.18 -4.17 43.18
C LEU A 202 3.18 -4.71 44.20
#